data_AF-A0AAE0ACT6-F1
#
_entry.id   AF-A0AAE0ACT6-F1
#
_cell.length_a   1.000
_cell.length_b   1.000
_cell.length_c   1.000
_cell.angle_alpha   90.00
_cell.angle_beta   90.00
_cell.angle_gamma   90.00
#
_symmetry.space_group_name_H-M   'P 1'
#
loop_
_entity.id
_entity.type
_entity.pdbx_description
1 polymer ?
#
loop_
_entity_poly.entity_id
_entity_poly.type
_entity_poly.pdbx_seq_one_letter_code
_entity_poly.pdbx_strand_id
1 'polypeptide(L)'
;MAESESSGKIQKQLVSDSDMAMAAQQLMQCSDEDISSSSNGKNKISSDDDHDQRSRDEIIRKKKIEEIFGKEEEVCRPKKRRYRSLVSIYRETKPIFREISDYQKKPIR
;
A
#
# COMPACT_ATOMS: atom_id res chain seq x y z
N MET A 1 -26.56 8.06 31.81
CA MET A 1 -25.41 8.97 31.95
C MET A 1 -24.27 8.22 32.60
N ALA A 2 -23.20 7.97 31.85
CA ALA A 2 -21.85 7.71 32.33
C ALA A 2 -20.94 7.75 31.10
N GLU A 3 -20.32 8.90 30.84
CA GLU A 3 -19.24 9.02 29.87
C GLU A 3 -17.93 8.56 30.54
N SER A 4 -17.07 7.88 29.80
CA SER A 4 -15.71 7.56 30.25
C SER A 4 -14.73 8.00 29.17
N GLU A 5 -14.03 9.10 29.47
CA GLU A 5 -13.01 9.71 28.64
C GLU A 5 -11.72 8.88 28.73
N SER A 6 -11.25 8.35 27.59
CA SER A 6 -9.96 7.66 27.50
C SER A 6 -8.88 8.64 27.06
N SER A 7 -8.01 9.05 27.98
CA SER A 7 -6.86 9.91 27.70
C SER A 7 -5.65 9.08 27.26
N GLY A 8 -5.38 9.08 25.94
CA GLY A 8 -4.22 8.41 25.36
C GLY A 8 -2.90 9.13 25.69
N LYS A 9 -2.23 8.71 26.76
CA LYS A 9 -0.82 9.05 27.00
C LYS A 9 0.06 8.01 26.32
N ILE A 10 0.73 8.39 25.24
CA ILE A 10 1.78 7.58 24.61
C ILE A 10 2.97 7.53 25.57
N GLN A 11 3.17 6.39 26.24
CA GLN A 11 4.37 6.15 27.04
C GLN A 11 5.51 5.80 26.09
N LYS A 12 6.51 6.67 25.99
CA LYS A 12 7.80 6.34 25.37
C LYS A 12 8.48 5.35 26.32
N GLN A 13 8.43 4.06 25.98
CA GLN A 13 9.12 3.02 26.73
C GLN A 13 10.63 3.30 26.62
N LEU A 14 11.21 3.83 27.69
CA LEU A 14 12.66 4.02 27.81
C LEU A 14 13.29 2.63 27.89
N VAL A 15 13.98 2.22 26.82
CA VAL A 15 14.77 0.99 26.81
C VAL A 15 15.87 1.17 27.87
N SER A 16 16.00 0.23 28.79
CA SER A 16 17.00 0.31 29.85
C SER A 16 18.38 0.00 29.28
N ASP A 17 19.43 0.63 29.82
CA ASP A 17 20.82 0.42 29.34
C ASP A 17 21.24 -1.07 29.37
N SER A 18 20.66 -1.86 30.28
CA SER A 18 20.85 -3.31 30.35
C SER A 18 20.30 -4.06 29.13
N ASP A 19 19.15 -3.63 28.58
CA ASP A 19 18.54 -4.25 27.41
C ASP A 19 19.40 -3.97 26.17
N MET A 20 19.95 -2.75 26.08
CA MET A 20 20.85 -2.35 25.01
C MET A 20 22.18 -3.13 25.04
N ALA A 21 22.73 -3.36 26.23
CA ALA A 21 23.93 -4.17 26.41
C ALA A 21 23.71 -5.64 26.02
N MET A 22 22.54 -6.20 26.34
CA MET A 22 22.20 -7.59 26.00
C MET A 22 22.05 -7.79 24.50
N ALA A 23 21.42 -6.83 23.80
CA ALA A 23 21.31 -6.85 22.34
C ALA A 23 22.67 -6.78 21.65
N ALA A 24 23.59 -5.97 22.18
CA ALA A 24 24.95 -5.87 21.66
C ALA A 24 25.74 -7.20 21.82
N GLN A 25 25.55 -7.92 22.93
CA GLN A 25 26.19 -9.23 23.12
C GLN A 25 25.68 -10.28 22.12
N GLN A 26 24.38 -10.29 21.83
CA GLN A 26 23.82 -11.20 20.82
C GLN A 26 24.37 -10.91 19.43
N LEU A 27 24.55 -9.64 19.04
CA LEU A 27 25.13 -9.29 17.75
C LEU A 27 26.60 -9.73 17.60
N MET A 28 27.39 -9.68 18.68
CA MET A 28 28.76 -10.21 18.66
C MET A 28 28.82 -11.73 18.48
N GLN A 29 27.82 -12.48 18.97
CA GLN A 29 27.77 -13.94 18.84
C GLN A 29 27.40 -14.42 17.43
N CYS A 30 26.87 -13.54 16.56
CA CYS A 30 26.43 -13.90 15.21
C CYS A 30 27.51 -13.77 14.12
N SER A 31 28.78 -13.51 14.46
CA SER A 31 29.79 -13.09 13.47
C SER A 31 30.67 -14.20 12.86
N ASP A 32 30.62 -15.44 13.33
CA ASP A 32 31.64 -16.47 12.98
C ASP A 32 31.10 -17.78 12.37
N GLU A 33 30.06 -17.73 11.51
CA GLU A 33 29.48 -18.95 10.91
C GLU A 33 29.48 -18.97 9.37
N ASP A 34 30.39 -18.24 8.70
CA ASP A 34 30.59 -18.38 7.24
C ASP A 34 32.04 -18.76 6.90
N ILE A 35 32.46 -19.96 7.29
CA ILE A 35 33.65 -20.60 6.72
C ILE A 35 33.40 -22.10 6.52
N SER A 36 32.68 -22.45 5.46
CA SER A 36 32.83 -23.78 4.86
C SER A 36 33.34 -23.66 3.43
N SER A 37 34.48 -24.29 3.22
CA SER A 37 35.33 -24.18 2.05
C SER A 37 34.94 -25.22 0.99
N SER A 38 35.07 -24.80 -0.28
CA SER A 38 35.55 -25.61 -1.42
C SER A 38 34.99 -27.03 -1.59
N SER A 39 34.11 -27.21 -2.58
CA SER A 39 34.34 -28.22 -3.62
C SER A 39 33.62 -27.88 -4.94
N ASN A 40 34.40 -27.91 -6.02
CA ASN A 40 33.89 -27.89 -7.40
C ASN A 40 33.06 -29.15 -7.65
N GLY A 41 31.75 -29.00 -7.77
CA GLY A 41 30.83 -30.03 -8.25
C GLY A 41 29.96 -29.47 -9.35
N LYS A 42 30.37 -29.70 -10.61
CA LYS A 42 29.46 -29.59 -11.76
C LYS A 42 28.23 -30.44 -11.43
N ASN A 43 27.03 -29.87 -11.57
CA ASN A 43 25.89 -30.49 -12.26
C ASN A 43 24.75 -29.46 -12.37
N LYS A 44 24.37 -29.14 -13.61
CA LYS A 44 23.11 -28.47 -13.93
C LYS A 44 21.98 -29.36 -13.43
N ILE A 45 21.21 -28.88 -12.46
CA ILE A 45 19.83 -29.32 -12.25
C ILE A 45 19.00 -28.05 -12.40
N SER A 46 18.33 -27.93 -13.56
CA SER A 46 17.16 -27.07 -13.67
C SER A 46 16.11 -27.62 -12.71
N SER A 47 16.08 -27.09 -11.50
CA SER A 47 15.03 -27.42 -10.54
C SER A 47 13.86 -26.49 -10.82
N ASP A 48 12.93 -27.00 -11.61
CA ASP A 48 11.59 -26.45 -11.84
C ASP A 48 10.75 -26.59 -10.57
N ASP A 49 11.26 -26.04 -9.44
CA ASP A 49 10.72 -26.23 -8.09
C ASP A 49 10.71 -24.93 -7.26
N ASP A 50 11.00 -23.78 -7.90
CA ASP A 50 10.90 -22.45 -7.28
C ASP A 50 9.45 -21.93 -7.22
N HIS A 51 8.53 -22.55 -7.95
CA HIS A 51 7.13 -22.13 -7.99
C HIS A 51 6.38 -22.47 -6.69
N ASP A 52 6.72 -23.59 -6.07
CA ASP A 52 6.00 -24.11 -4.89
C ASP A 52 6.40 -23.34 -3.61
N GLN A 53 7.68 -22.97 -3.49
CA GLN A 53 8.17 -22.18 -2.37
C GLN A 53 7.63 -20.73 -2.40
N ARG A 54 7.59 -20.10 -3.58
CA ARG A 54 7.02 -18.76 -3.75
C ARG A 54 5.54 -18.71 -3.35
N SER A 55 4.78 -19.76 -3.65
CA SER A 55 3.38 -19.87 -3.26
C SER A 55 3.23 -19.96 -1.73
N ARG A 56 4.05 -20.77 -1.05
CA ARG A 56 4.07 -20.88 0.41
C ARG A 56 4.42 -19.54 1.07
N ASP A 57 5.43 -18.85 0.57
CA ASP A 57 5.86 -17.55 1.09
C ASP A 57 4.78 -16.48 0.91
N GLU A 58 4.05 -16.50 -0.21
CA GLU A 58 2.93 -15.61 -0.46
C GLU A 58 1.74 -15.86 0.49
N ILE A 59 1.44 -17.13 0.77
CA ILE A 59 0.42 -17.52 1.77
C ILE A 59 0.80 -17.03 3.16
N ILE A 60 2.05 -17.27 3.58
CA ILE A 60 2.57 -16.83 4.90
C ILE A 60 2.52 -15.31 5.00
N ARG A 61 2.97 -14.60 3.95
CA ARG A 61 2.93 -13.13 3.88
C ARG A 61 1.49 -12.62 4.01
N LYS A 62 0.55 -13.19 3.25
CA LYS A 62 -0.86 -12.79 3.27
C LYS A 62 -1.46 -12.96 4.67
N LYS A 63 -1.19 -14.10 5.32
CA LYS A 63 -1.64 -14.37 6.69
C LYS A 63 -1.08 -13.36 7.69
N LYS A 64 0.21 -13.02 7.59
CA LYS A 64 0.85 -12.01 8.44
C LYS A 64 0.26 -10.61 8.24
N ILE A 65 -0.08 -10.24 7.01
CA ILE A 65 -0.76 -8.98 6.70
C ILE A 65 -2.16 -8.97 7.33
N GLU A 66 -2.93 -10.06 7.17
CA GLU A 66 -4.26 -10.19 7.77
C GLU A 66 -4.24 -10.16 9.31
N GLU A 67 -3.19 -10.70 9.93
CA GLU A 67 -3.00 -10.64 11.39
C GLU A 67 -2.76 -9.20 11.89
N ILE A 68 -1.96 -8.42 11.17
CA ILE A 68 -1.60 -7.04 11.56
C ILE A 68 -2.73 -6.06 11.25
N PHE A 69 -3.36 -6.20 10.08
CA PHE A 69 -4.32 -5.22 9.55
C PHE A 69 -5.78 -5.69 9.58
N GLY A 70 -6.03 -6.94 9.98
CA GLY A 70 -7.34 -7.57 9.88
C GLY A 70 -7.66 -8.07 8.48
N LYS A 71 -8.84 -8.68 8.33
CA LYS A 71 -9.38 -9.10 7.02
C LYS A 71 -9.76 -7.86 6.22
N GLU A 72 -9.23 -7.73 5.01
CA GLU A 72 -9.67 -6.69 4.09
C GLU A 72 -11.14 -6.96 3.72
N GLU A 73 -12.05 -6.14 4.24
CA GLU A 73 -13.44 -6.08 3.75
C GLU A 73 -13.41 -5.46 2.35
N GLU A 74 -14.27 -5.98 1.45
CA GLU A 74 -14.31 -5.56 0.06
C GLU A 74 -14.78 -4.10 -0.05
N VAL A 75 -13.86 -3.15 0.06
CA VAL A 75 -14.17 -1.72 -0.05
C VAL A 75 -14.66 -1.47 -1.46
N CYS A 76 -15.92 -1.06 -1.61
CA CYS A 76 -16.52 -0.72 -2.90
C CYS A 76 -15.83 0.52 -3.48
N ARG A 77 -14.70 0.32 -4.17
CA ARG A 77 -13.96 1.40 -4.81
C ARG A 77 -14.81 1.95 -5.95
N PRO A 78 -15.06 3.27 -6.01
CA PRO A 78 -15.78 3.86 -7.12
C PRO A 78 -15.10 3.49 -8.43
N LYS A 79 -15.85 2.92 -9.38
CA LYS A 79 -15.33 2.62 -10.71
C LYS A 79 -14.79 3.90 -11.33
N LYS A 80 -13.57 3.87 -11.87
CA LYS A 80 -13.01 4.99 -12.63
C LYS A 80 -13.97 5.30 -13.78
N ARG A 81 -14.57 6.49 -13.76
CA ARG A 81 -15.44 6.96 -14.84
C ARG A 81 -14.56 7.20 -16.07
N ARG A 82 -14.98 6.73 -17.24
CA ARG A 82 -14.35 7.12 -18.50
C ARG A 82 -14.80 8.53 -18.85
N TYR A 83 -13.85 9.41 -19.18
CA TYR A 83 -14.18 10.71 -19.73
C TYR A 83 -14.86 10.56 -21.09
N ARG A 84 -15.78 11.47 -21.40
CA ARG A 84 -16.44 11.52 -22.72
C ARG A 84 -15.57 12.29 -23.70
N SER A 85 -15.67 11.97 -24.98
CA SER A 85 -14.95 12.71 -26.02
C SER A 85 -15.52 14.12 -26.18
N LEU A 86 -14.67 15.07 -26.59
CA LEU A 86 -15.11 16.44 -26.89
C LEU A 86 -16.20 16.48 -27.96
N VAL A 87 -16.15 15.58 -28.94
CA VAL A 87 -17.17 15.44 -29.99
C VAL A 87 -18.52 15.01 -29.41
N SER A 88 -18.54 14.03 -28.50
CA SER A 88 -19.78 13.61 -27.81
C SER A 88 -20.38 14.74 -27.00
N ILE A 89 -19.54 15.49 -26.27
CA ILE A 89 -20.00 16.66 -25.50
C ILE A 89 -20.60 17.70 -26.44
N TYR A 90 -19.88 18.11 -27.49
CA TYR A 90 -20.34 19.15 -28.41
C TYR A 90 -21.63 18.77 -29.17
N ARG A 91 -21.81 17.48 -29.47
CA ARG A 91 -23.04 16.98 -30.13
C ARG A 91 -24.24 16.97 -29.19
N GLU A 92 -24.02 16.70 -27.91
CA GLU A 92 -25.09 16.58 -26.92
C GLU A 92 -25.44 17.92 -26.24
N THR A 93 -24.48 18.84 -26.16
CA THR A 93 -24.70 20.17 -25.57
C THR A 93 -25.04 21.19 -26.64
N LYS A 94 -26.11 21.97 -26.43
CA LYS A 94 -26.37 23.16 -27.25
C LYS A 94 -25.31 24.23 -26.95
N PRO A 95 -24.79 24.95 -27.96
CA PRO A 95 -23.82 26.01 -27.72
C PRO A 95 -24.45 27.15 -26.91
N ILE A 96 -23.85 27.45 -25.74
CA ILE A 96 -24.31 28.50 -24.81
C ILE A 96 -24.29 29.90 -25.45
N PHE A 97 -23.48 30.09 -26.50
CA PHE A 97 -23.31 31.38 -27.18
C PHE A 97 -24.53 31.87 -27.97
N ARG A 98 -25.60 31.06 -28.10
CA ARG A 98 -26.81 31.48 -28.83
C ARG A 98 -27.68 32.49 -28.06
N GLU A 99 -27.51 32.60 -26.74
CA GLU A 99 -28.35 33.48 -25.91
C GLU A 99 -27.70 34.84 -25.63
N ILE A 100 -26.37 34.96 -25.74
CA ILE A 100 -25.66 36.21 -25.40
C ILE A 100 -25.91 37.32 -26.44
N SER A 101 -26.19 36.96 -27.70
CA SER A 101 -26.45 37.94 -28.77
C SER A 101 -27.78 38.68 -28.65
N ASP A 102 -28.72 38.16 -27.85
CA ASP A 102 -30.07 38.74 -27.73
C ASP A 102 -30.16 39.78 -26.61
N TYR A 103 -29.19 39.80 -25.68
CA TYR A 103 -29.14 40.77 -24.58
C TYR A 103 -28.56 42.14 -24.97
N GLN A 104 -27.98 42.28 -26.16
CA GLN A 104 -27.37 43.54 -26.64
C GLN A 104 -28.28 44.37 -27.56
N LYS A 105 -29.54 43.95 -27.80
CA LYS A 105 -30.48 44.59 -28.73
C LYS A 105 -31.63 45.37 -28.05
N LYS A 106 -31.45 45.87 -26.82
CA LYS A 106 -32.46 46.74 -26.20
C LYS A 106 -32.03 48.20 -26.36
N PRO A 107 -32.63 48.98 -27.28
CA PRO A 107 -32.40 50.42 -27.29
C PRO A 107 -32.95 51.01 -25.99
N ILE A 108 -32.08 51.70 -25.26
CA ILE A 108 -32.46 52.56 -24.15
C ILE A 108 -33.32 53.68 -24.76
N ARG A 109 -34.59 53.74 -24.38
CA ARG A 109 -35.51 54.82 -24.75
C ARG A 109 -35.34 55.98 -23.78
#